data_AF-A0A7S7L5H4-F1
#
_entry.id   AF-A0A7S7L5H4-F1
#
_cell.length_a   1.000
_cell.length_b   1.000
_cell.length_c   1.000
_cell.angle_alpha   90.00
_cell.angle_beta   90.00
_cell.angle_gamma   90.00
#
_symmetry.space_group_name_H-M   'P 1'
#
loop_
_entity.id
_entity.type
_entity.pdbx_description
1 polymer ?
#
loop_
_entity_poly.entity_id
_entity_poly.type
_entity_poly.pdbx_seq_one_letter_code
_entity_poly.pdbx_strand_id
1 'polypeptide(L)'
;MSWMTLYFKELRLTRTKFLLNIIFLIMVAALFYFLIVRYSPFFVTLTIPLIIVHLFYMFFAMFDSLRQEWKQKTTVFWLNIPSSGWHLLTAKFVAAMTQLFASLLATFMIVYFLLKRSSGMFADTQIPEFLIEQYESYWWILFIGIFMASIQSGVVATFIYMMGKSIRKIGWLLGIGISILGSWFWFKFSETAIYKGLTEWGVILHEKELIDSFNFHFDANIGEPNFDMGVANEVNLYIGTQIVDLLMVVVVLLICAWLLDHKVEA
;
A
#
# COMPACT_ATOMS: atom_id res chain seq x y z
N MET A 1 -23.49 8.57 17.43
CA MET A 1 -23.31 9.00 16.03
C MET A 1 -23.11 7.75 15.17
N SER A 2 -23.65 7.71 13.96
CA SER A 2 -23.43 6.57 13.07
C SER A 2 -21.98 6.56 12.55
N TRP A 3 -21.41 5.37 12.39
CA TRP A 3 -20.09 5.16 11.79
C TRP A 3 -19.95 5.85 10.41
N MET A 4 -21.01 5.76 9.59
CA MET A 4 -21.04 6.39 8.26
C MET A 4 -20.89 7.91 8.35
N THR A 5 -21.51 8.55 9.35
CA THR A 5 -21.39 10.00 9.54
C THR A 5 -19.94 10.40 9.87
N LEU A 6 -19.24 9.59 10.66
CA LEU A 6 -17.82 9.80 10.95
C LEU A 6 -16.98 9.64 9.68
N TYR A 7 -17.20 8.57 8.92
CA TYR A 7 -16.50 8.33 7.65
C TYR A 7 -16.62 9.51 6.67
N PHE A 8 -17.85 9.99 6.41
CA PHE A 8 -18.06 11.13 5.50
C PHE A 8 -17.48 12.44 6.03
N LYS A 9 -17.48 12.63 7.36
CA LYS A 9 -16.80 13.76 8.00
C LYS A 9 -15.29 13.71 7.70
N GLU A 10 -14.66 12.55 7.88
CA GLU A 10 -13.22 12.37 7.64
C GLU A 10 -12.85 12.60 6.17
N LEU A 11 -13.64 12.07 5.23
CA LEU A 11 -13.47 12.35 3.80
C LEU A 11 -13.57 13.84 3.48
N ARG A 12 -14.54 14.54 4.07
CA ARG A 12 -14.72 15.99 3.85
C ARG A 12 -13.53 16.79 4.38
N LEU A 13 -13.03 16.43 5.55
CA LEU A 13 -11.91 17.11 6.20
C LEU A 13 -10.60 16.95 5.42
N THR A 14 -10.40 15.78 4.82
CA THR A 14 -9.19 15.46 4.04
C THR A 14 -9.32 15.77 2.55
N ARG A 15 -10.51 16.14 2.06
CA ARG A 15 -10.83 16.42 0.65
C ARG A 15 -9.83 17.35 -0.03
N THR A 16 -9.48 18.47 0.60
CA THR A 16 -8.58 19.46 0.00
C THR A 16 -7.18 18.90 -0.20
N LYS A 17 -6.63 18.18 0.79
CA LYS A 17 -5.31 17.55 0.69
C LYS A 17 -5.31 16.45 -0.38
N PHE A 18 -6.37 15.66 -0.42
CA PHE A 18 -6.53 14.62 -1.44
C PHE A 18 -6.60 15.22 -2.85
N LEU A 19 -7.37 16.29 -3.04
CA LEU A 19 -7.47 16.98 -4.33
C LEU A 19 -6.13 17.59 -4.75
N LEU A 20 -5.38 18.19 -3.83
CA LEU A 20 -4.02 18.66 -4.10
C LEU A 20 -3.08 17.53 -4.51
N ASN A 21 -3.20 16.36 -3.87
CA ASN A 21 -2.43 15.16 -4.26
C ASN A 21 -2.77 14.72 -5.69
N ILE A 22 -4.06 14.60 -6.03
CA ILE A 22 -4.48 14.23 -7.40
C ILE A 22 -4.00 15.25 -8.43
N ILE A 23 -4.09 16.56 -8.14
CA ILE A 23 -3.55 17.60 -9.04
C ILE A 23 -2.05 17.41 -9.21
N PHE A 24 -1.31 17.22 -8.12
CA PHE A 24 0.13 17.00 -8.16
C PHE A 24 0.48 15.76 -8.99
N LEU A 25 -0.24 14.65 -8.80
CA LEU A 25 -0.11 13.43 -9.56
C LEU A 25 -0.29 13.68 -11.07
N ILE A 26 -1.33 14.42 -11.46
CA ILE A 26 -1.60 14.79 -12.86
C ILE A 26 -0.49 15.69 -13.42
N MET A 27 0.03 16.65 -12.64
CA MET A 27 1.13 17.50 -13.08
C MET A 27 2.42 16.69 -13.33
N VAL A 28 2.74 15.75 -12.43
CA VAL A 28 3.89 14.85 -12.59
C VAL A 28 3.70 13.95 -13.82
N ALA A 29 2.49 13.44 -14.04
CA ALA A 29 2.15 12.67 -15.23
C ALA A 29 2.33 13.49 -16.52
N ALA A 30 1.89 14.74 -16.53
CA ALA A 30 2.07 15.65 -17.66
C ALA A 30 3.55 15.96 -17.93
N LEU A 31 4.36 16.11 -16.87
CA LEU A 31 5.81 16.26 -16.99
C LEU A 31 6.43 15.00 -17.61
N PHE A 32 6.07 13.80 -17.14
CA PHE A 32 6.58 12.54 -17.72
C PHE A 32 6.18 12.38 -19.17
N TYR A 33 4.94 12.69 -19.52
CA TYR A 33 4.47 12.72 -20.90
C TYR A 33 5.33 13.65 -21.76
N PHE A 34 5.59 14.87 -21.29
CA PHE A 34 6.45 15.83 -22.00
C PHE A 34 7.87 15.27 -22.18
N LEU A 35 8.46 14.67 -21.15
CA LEU A 35 9.79 14.08 -21.21
C LEU A 35 9.87 12.91 -22.21
N ILE A 36 8.86 12.04 -22.22
CA ILE A 36 8.74 10.92 -23.15
C ILE A 36 8.68 11.42 -24.59
N VAL A 37 7.81 12.39 -24.87
CA VAL A 37 7.60 12.89 -26.24
C VAL A 37 8.80 13.68 -26.75
N ARG A 38 9.46 14.46 -25.88
CA ARG A 38 10.52 15.38 -26.30
C ARG A 38 11.92 14.78 -26.32
N TYR A 39 12.21 13.84 -25.42
CA TYR A 39 13.59 13.39 -25.19
C TYR A 39 13.76 11.90 -25.44
N SER A 40 13.06 11.04 -24.67
CA SER A 40 13.29 9.60 -24.75
C SER A 40 12.12 8.79 -24.17
N PRO A 41 11.72 7.67 -24.82
CA PRO A 41 10.67 6.81 -24.28
C PRO A 41 11.06 6.11 -22.97
N PHE A 42 12.35 6.01 -22.65
CA PHE A 42 12.83 5.43 -21.38
C PHE A 42 12.38 6.20 -20.13
N PHE A 43 11.93 7.45 -20.27
CA PHE A 43 11.36 8.21 -19.15
C PHE A 43 10.09 7.57 -18.57
N VAL A 44 9.46 6.60 -19.26
CA VAL A 44 8.38 5.79 -18.69
C VAL A 44 8.78 5.06 -17.40
N THR A 45 10.06 4.73 -17.22
CA THR A 45 10.58 4.08 -16.01
C THR A 45 10.46 4.96 -14.75
N LEU A 46 10.33 6.28 -14.90
CA LEU A 46 10.07 7.20 -13.78
C LEU A 46 8.68 6.99 -13.15
N THR A 47 7.82 6.18 -13.75
CA THR A 47 6.56 5.76 -13.13
C THR A 47 6.77 4.77 -11.97
N ILE A 48 7.89 4.05 -11.93
CA ILE A 48 8.21 3.13 -10.83
C ILE A 48 8.27 3.85 -9.47
N PRO A 49 9.07 4.93 -9.28
CA PRO A 49 9.06 5.65 -8.01
C PRO A 49 7.69 6.27 -7.69
N LEU A 50 6.90 6.66 -8.70
CA LEU A 50 5.54 7.17 -8.50
C LEU A 50 4.63 6.12 -7.84
N ILE A 51 4.76 4.86 -8.27
CA ILE A 51 4.07 3.71 -7.68
C ILE A 51 4.60 3.44 -6.26
N ILE A 52 5.92 3.41 -6.06
CA ILE A 52 6.56 3.12 -4.76
C ILE A 52 6.09 4.09 -3.65
N VAL A 53 5.89 5.38 -3.97
CA VAL A 53 5.38 6.36 -3.00
C VAL A 53 4.04 5.95 -2.38
N HIS A 54 3.20 5.21 -3.10
CA HIS A 54 1.91 4.74 -2.58
C HIS A 54 2.04 3.70 -1.47
N LEU A 55 3.18 2.98 -1.36
CA LEU A 55 3.47 2.08 -0.23
C LEU A 55 3.46 2.80 1.12
N PHE A 56 3.82 4.08 1.13
CA PHE A 56 3.89 4.91 2.34
C PHE A 56 2.69 5.84 2.51
N TYR A 57 1.74 5.84 1.56
CA TYR A 57 0.60 6.76 1.57
C TYR A 57 -0.20 6.66 2.88
N MET A 58 -0.64 5.44 3.23
CA MET A 58 -1.47 5.21 4.41
C MET A 58 -0.70 5.47 5.71
N PHE A 59 0.59 5.18 5.76
CA PHE A 59 1.47 5.53 6.88
C PHE A 59 1.38 7.03 7.18
N PHE A 60 1.63 7.88 6.17
CA PHE A 60 1.59 9.33 6.35
C PHE A 60 0.18 9.86 6.56
N ALA A 61 -0.82 9.33 5.85
CA ALA A 61 -2.22 9.75 5.99
C ALA A 61 -2.76 9.50 7.42
N MET A 62 -2.51 8.31 7.97
CA MET A 62 -2.91 7.99 9.34
C MET A 62 -2.12 8.78 10.37
N PHE A 63 -0.80 8.90 10.20
CA PHE A 63 0.04 9.66 11.12
C PHE A 63 -0.36 11.14 11.16
N ASP A 64 -0.56 11.78 10.01
CA ASP A 64 -1.02 13.18 9.95
C ASP A 64 -2.44 13.31 10.49
N SER A 65 -3.37 12.43 10.14
CA SER A 65 -4.74 12.50 10.65
C SER A 65 -4.79 12.43 12.17
N LEU A 66 -4.03 11.52 12.79
CA LEU A 66 -3.98 11.40 14.25
C LEU A 66 -3.24 12.59 14.86
N ARG A 67 -2.10 13.00 14.30
CA ARG A 67 -1.35 14.17 14.76
C ARG A 67 -2.21 15.43 14.79
N GLN A 68 -3.08 15.61 13.80
CA GLN A 68 -3.96 16.79 13.71
C GLN A 68 -4.95 16.85 14.85
N GLU A 69 -5.51 15.71 15.31
CA GLU A 69 -6.45 15.70 16.43
C GLU A 69 -5.80 16.22 17.72
N TRP A 70 -4.58 15.76 18.04
CA TRP A 70 -3.84 16.25 19.21
C TRP A 70 -3.38 17.69 19.06
N LYS A 71 -2.95 18.09 17.85
CA LYS A 71 -2.48 19.47 17.61
C LYS A 71 -3.62 20.47 17.74
N GLN A 72 -4.83 20.11 17.30
CA GLN A 72 -6.02 20.96 17.33
C GLN A 72 -6.80 20.87 18.65
N LYS A 73 -6.31 20.09 19.63
CA LYS A 73 -6.96 19.85 20.93
C LYS A 73 -8.38 19.29 20.80
N THR A 74 -8.70 18.65 19.68
CA THR A 74 -9.99 17.96 19.48
C THR A 74 -10.03 16.62 20.22
N THR A 75 -8.90 16.18 20.78
CA THR A 75 -8.77 14.99 21.63
C THR A 75 -9.67 15.01 22.86
N VAL A 76 -9.90 16.19 23.46
CA VAL A 76 -10.82 16.32 24.60
C VAL A 76 -12.23 15.94 24.18
N PHE A 77 -12.65 16.31 22.96
CA PHE A 77 -13.94 15.88 22.45
C PHE A 77 -13.93 14.40 22.10
N TRP A 78 -12.83 13.87 21.53
CA TRP A 78 -12.71 12.44 21.22
C TRP A 78 -12.94 11.54 22.41
N LEU A 79 -12.30 11.85 23.55
CA LEU A 79 -12.39 11.04 24.76
C LEU A 79 -13.73 11.19 25.50
N ASN A 80 -14.51 12.22 25.16
CA ASN A 80 -15.82 12.48 25.79
C ASN A 80 -17.02 12.12 24.89
N ILE A 81 -16.79 11.71 23.64
CA ILE A 81 -17.87 11.24 22.77
C ILE A 81 -18.26 9.83 23.19
N PRO A 82 -19.58 9.51 23.31
CA PRO A 82 -20.05 8.17 23.69
C PRO A 82 -19.92 7.14 22.54
N SER A 83 -18.84 7.20 21.76
CA SER A 83 -18.53 6.22 20.71
C SER A 83 -17.22 5.54 21.04
N SER A 84 -17.14 4.23 20.87
CA SER A 84 -15.89 3.51 21.07
C SER A 84 -14.80 3.98 20.11
N GLY A 85 -13.55 3.91 20.55
CA GLY A 85 -12.37 4.24 19.77
C GLY A 85 -12.29 3.44 18.47
N TRP A 86 -12.88 2.23 18.45
CA TRP A 86 -13.04 1.42 17.25
C TRP A 86 -13.78 2.17 16.14
N HIS A 87 -14.91 2.80 16.45
CA HIS A 87 -15.70 3.54 15.46
C HIS A 87 -14.93 4.74 14.89
N LEU A 88 -14.19 5.44 15.76
CA LEU A 88 -13.40 6.61 15.37
C LEU A 88 -12.21 6.23 14.48
N LEU A 89 -11.43 5.23 14.92
CA LEU A 89 -10.24 4.79 14.19
C LEU A 89 -10.59 4.14 12.86
N THR A 90 -11.58 3.24 12.83
CA THR A 90 -11.98 2.58 11.58
C THR A 90 -12.57 3.56 10.57
N ALA A 91 -13.34 4.56 11.00
CA ALA A 91 -13.85 5.59 10.10
C ALA A 91 -12.72 6.38 9.43
N LYS A 92 -11.67 6.77 10.18
CA LYS A 92 -10.47 7.41 9.63
C LYS A 92 -9.70 6.50 8.70
N PHE A 93 -9.48 5.26 9.13
CA PHE A 93 -8.71 4.28 8.38
C PHE A 93 -9.37 3.98 7.03
N VAL A 94 -10.69 3.77 7.01
CA VAL A 94 -11.45 3.52 5.78
C VAL A 94 -11.53 4.77 4.90
N ALA A 95 -11.59 5.97 5.47
CA ALA A 95 -11.51 7.22 4.71
C ALA A 95 -10.15 7.37 4.00
N ALA A 96 -9.05 7.12 4.70
CA ALA A 96 -7.71 7.13 4.12
C ALA A 96 -7.53 6.01 3.07
N MET A 97 -8.07 4.81 3.33
CA MET A 97 -8.06 3.68 2.40
C MET A 97 -8.83 3.98 1.11
N THR A 98 -9.97 4.68 1.20
CA THR A 98 -10.74 5.11 0.02
C THR A 98 -9.92 6.06 -0.86
N GLN A 99 -9.18 6.98 -0.23
CA GLN A 99 -8.32 7.92 -0.95
C GLN A 99 -7.09 7.23 -1.56
N LEU A 100 -6.47 6.31 -0.83
CA LEU A 100 -5.42 5.44 -1.36
C LEU A 100 -5.92 4.71 -2.60
N PHE A 101 -7.07 4.04 -2.53
CA PHE A 101 -7.64 3.29 -3.64
C PHE A 101 -7.81 4.17 -4.88
N ALA A 102 -8.40 5.36 -4.72
CA ALA A 102 -8.61 6.29 -5.82
C ALA A 102 -7.29 6.84 -6.40
N SER A 103 -6.33 7.20 -5.55
CA SER A 103 -5.01 7.70 -5.99
C SER A 103 -4.19 6.61 -6.69
N LEU A 104 -4.19 5.40 -6.14
CA LEU A 104 -3.49 4.25 -6.70
C LEU A 104 -4.10 3.88 -8.06
N LEU A 105 -5.43 3.81 -8.15
CA LEU A 105 -6.13 3.54 -9.40
C LEU A 105 -5.79 4.58 -10.48
N ALA A 106 -5.83 5.87 -10.12
CA ALA A 106 -5.44 6.94 -11.02
C ALA A 106 -3.97 6.79 -11.49
N THR A 107 -3.07 6.43 -10.57
CA THR A 107 -1.65 6.19 -10.89
C THR A 107 -1.48 5.04 -11.87
N PHE A 108 -2.18 3.92 -11.67
CA PHE A 108 -2.15 2.79 -12.62
C PHE A 108 -2.70 3.20 -13.99
N MET A 109 -3.82 3.93 -14.05
CA MET A 109 -4.33 4.45 -15.34
C MET A 109 -3.33 5.37 -16.05
N ILE A 110 -2.62 6.22 -15.29
CA ILE A 110 -1.55 7.07 -15.83
C ILE A 110 -0.39 6.23 -16.35
N VAL A 111 0.06 5.22 -15.61
CA VAL A 111 1.14 4.30 -16.01
C VAL A 111 0.78 3.63 -17.32
N TYR A 112 -0.41 3.05 -17.43
CA TYR A 112 -0.90 2.42 -18.65
C TYR A 112 -0.90 3.38 -19.84
N PHE A 113 -1.42 4.59 -19.63
CA PHE A 113 -1.45 5.63 -20.66
C PHE A 113 -0.04 6.02 -21.13
N LEU A 114 0.90 6.24 -20.20
CA LEU A 114 2.28 6.61 -20.52
C LEU A 114 3.03 5.46 -21.21
N LEU A 115 2.78 4.22 -20.80
CA LEU A 115 3.38 3.03 -21.41
C LEU A 115 2.89 2.82 -22.85
N LYS A 116 1.59 2.95 -23.07
CA LYS A 116 1.00 2.91 -24.42
C LYS A 116 1.48 4.06 -25.30
N ARG A 117 1.78 5.22 -24.69
CA ARG A 117 2.35 6.35 -25.43
C ARG A 117 3.81 6.12 -25.81
N SER A 118 4.61 5.57 -24.90
CA SER A 118 6.03 5.35 -25.13
C SER A 118 6.28 4.22 -26.11
N SER A 119 5.40 3.23 -26.21
CA SER A 119 5.58 2.05 -27.07
C SER A 119 5.83 2.39 -28.55
N GLY A 120 5.06 3.32 -29.11
CA GLY A 120 5.22 3.75 -30.51
C GLY A 120 6.47 4.61 -30.77
N MET A 121 7.31 4.87 -29.77
CA MET A 121 8.50 5.71 -29.87
C MET A 121 9.81 4.94 -29.68
N PHE A 122 9.76 3.66 -29.31
CA PHE A 122 10.95 2.81 -29.26
C PHE A 122 11.36 2.37 -30.67
N ALA A 123 12.67 2.21 -30.89
CA ALA A 123 13.21 1.70 -32.14
C ALA A 123 12.98 0.18 -32.30
N ASP A 124 12.98 -0.54 -31.18
CA ASP A 124 12.59 -1.94 -31.07
C ASP A 124 11.19 -2.02 -30.44
N THR A 125 10.24 -2.60 -31.17
CA THR A 125 8.85 -2.73 -30.72
C THR A 125 8.65 -3.90 -29.75
N GLN A 126 9.58 -4.86 -29.69
CA GLN A 126 9.44 -6.07 -28.86
C GLN A 126 9.43 -5.73 -27.37
N ILE A 127 10.33 -4.86 -26.92
CA ILE A 127 10.45 -4.46 -25.51
C ILE A 127 9.17 -3.78 -24.99
N PRO A 128 8.63 -2.72 -25.62
CA PRO A 128 7.43 -2.07 -25.11
C PRO A 128 6.17 -2.92 -25.26
N GLU A 129 6.06 -3.77 -26.29
CA GLU A 129 4.93 -4.71 -26.43
C GLU A 129 4.91 -5.70 -25.27
N PHE A 130 6.06 -6.29 -24.95
CA PHE A 130 6.23 -7.15 -23.77
C PHE A 130 5.82 -6.44 -22.48
N LEU A 131 6.29 -5.21 -22.25
CA LEU A 131 5.94 -4.45 -21.04
C LEU A 131 4.43 -4.17 -20.95
N ILE A 132 3.76 -3.90 -22.07
CA ILE A 132 2.31 -3.68 -22.11
C ILE A 132 1.58 -4.98 -21.80
N GLU A 133 1.96 -6.09 -22.42
CA GLU A 133 1.34 -7.40 -22.19
C GLU A 133 1.47 -7.84 -20.72
N GLN A 134 2.66 -7.68 -20.15
CA GLN A 134 2.91 -7.96 -18.74
C GLN A 134 2.10 -7.06 -17.82
N TYR A 135 1.99 -5.77 -18.15
CA TYR A 135 1.16 -4.84 -17.40
C TYR A 135 -0.33 -5.24 -17.49
N GLU A 136 -0.87 -5.48 -18.68
CA GLU A 136 -2.28 -5.84 -18.88
C GLU A 136 -2.64 -7.14 -18.17
N SER A 137 -1.71 -8.11 -18.14
CA SER A 137 -1.91 -9.41 -17.48
C SER A 137 -1.82 -9.34 -15.95
N TYR A 138 -0.89 -8.54 -15.40
CA TYR A 138 -0.50 -8.62 -13.99
C TYR A 138 -0.65 -7.31 -13.18
N TRP A 139 -1.20 -6.23 -13.76
CA TRP A 139 -1.35 -4.96 -13.03
C TRP A 139 -2.15 -5.10 -11.73
N TRP A 140 -3.16 -5.98 -11.71
CA TRP A 140 -4.03 -6.17 -10.54
C TRP A 140 -3.27 -6.80 -9.36
N ILE A 141 -2.26 -7.63 -9.61
CA ILE A 141 -1.40 -8.21 -8.57
C ILE A 141 -0.58 -7.11 -7.92
N LEU A 142 0.07 -6.28 -8.73
CA LEU A 142 0.82 -5.13 -8.23
C LEU A 142 -0.10 -4.17 -7.47
N PHE A 143 -1.29 -3.92 -8.00
CA PHE A 143 -2.29 -3.07 -7.35
C PHE A 143 -2.65 -3.60 -5.96
N ILE A 144 -3.05 -4.86 -5.85
CA ILE A 144 -3.42 -5.48 -4.56
C ILE A 144 -2.21 -5.51 -3.62
N GLY A 145 -1.04 -5.88 -4.10
CA GLY A 145 0.18 -5.94 -3.29
C GLY A 145 0.55 -4.58 -2.69
N ILE A 146 0.54 -3.52 -3.51
CA ILE A 146 0.82 -2.14 -3.04
C ILE A 146 -0.28 -1.65 -2.10
N PHE A 147 -1.53 -1.95 -2.41
CA PHE A 147 -2.67 -1.57 -1.59
C PHE A 147 -2.58 -2.21 -0.19
N MET A 148 -2.29 -3.51 -0.12
CA MET A 148 -2.14 -4.27 1.13
C MET A 148 -0.90 -3.82 1.91
N ALA A 149 0.25 -3.65 1.25
CA ALA A 149 1.45 -3.14 1.89
C ALA A 149 1.25 -1.72 2.48
N SER A 150 0.51 -0.86 1.77
CA SER A 150 0.14 0.46 2.27
C SER A 150 -0.80 0.37 3.48
N ILE A 151 -1.84 -0.48 3.43
CA ILE A 151 -2.71 -0.72 4.59
C ILE A 151 -1.91 -1.15 5.82
N GLN A 152 -0.99 -2.12 5.67
CA GLN A 152 -0.12 -2.58 6.75
C GLN A 152 0.74 -1.43 7.30
N SER A 153 1.32 -0.59 6.43
CA SER A 153 2.10 0.58 6.86
C SER A 153 1.24 1.61 7.61
N GLY A 154 -0.01 1.81 7.20
CA GLY A 154 -1.00 2.65 7.91
C GLY A 154 -1.35 2.15 9.31
N VAL A 155 -1.49 0.83 9.47
CA VAL A 155 -1.73 0.20 10.77
C VAL A 155 -0.54 0.39 11.69
N VAL A 156 0.68 0.17 11.19
CA VAL A 156 1.92 0.39 11.95
C VAL A 156 2.03 1.85 12.40
N ALA A 157 1.74 2.81 11.51
CA ALA A 157 1.71 4.23 11.88
C ALA A 157 0.70 4.53 13.00
N THR A 158 -0.50 3.96 12.89
CA THR A 158 -1.57 4.10 13.88
C THR A 158 -1.13 3.55 15.24
N PHE A 159 -0.55 2.35 15.25
CA PHE A 159 -0.05 1.70 16.45
C PHE A 159 1.07 2.48 17.12
N ILE A 160 2.10 2.89 16.36
CA ILE A 160 3.21 3.71 16.89
C ILE A 160 2.68 5.00 17.49
N TYR A 161 1.75 5.67 16.81
CA TYR A 161 1.17 6.91 17.29
C TYR A 161 0.40 6.70 18.61
N MET A 162 -0.47 5.69 18.68
CA MET A 162 -1.26 5.38 19.87
C MET A 162 -0.37 4.99 21.06
N MET A 163 0.66 4.17 20.82
CA MET A 163 1.67 3.84 21.84
C MET A 163 2.39 5.08 22.36
N GLY A 164 2.76 6.00 21.47
CA GLY A 164 3.36 7.28 21.83
C GLY A 164 2.48 8.16 22.70
N LYS A 165 1.16 8.01 22.63
CA LYS A 165 0.19 8.73 23.47
C LYS A 165 -0.18 7.98 24.74
N SER A 166 -0.16 6.66 24.74
CA SER A 166 -0.44 5.84 25.91
C SER A 166 0.71 5.84 26.93
N ILE A 167 1.98 5.87 26.49
CA ILE A 167 3.14 5.82 27.39
C ILE A 167 3.94 7.11 27.30
N ARG A 168 4.00 7.86 28.40
CA ARG A 168 4.66 9.17 28.47
C ARG A 168 6.17 9.05 28.17
N LYS A 169 6.70 9.99 27.37
CA LYS A 169 8.11 10.16 26.96
C LYS A 169 8.74 9.08 26.06
N ILE A 170 8.48 7.79 26.29
CA ILE A 170 9.17 6.67 25.58
C ILE A 170 8.20 5.84 24.71
N GLY A 171 6.89 6.09 24.76
CA GLY A 171 5.89 5.27 24.07
C GLY A 171 6.10 5.11 22.58
N TRP A 172 6.62 6.12 21.88
CA TRP A 172 6.86 6.04 20.44
C TRP A 172 8.05 5.11 20.11
N LEU A 173 9.12 5.12 20.92
CA LEU A 173 10.25 4.19 20.78
C LEU A 173 9.81 2.76 21.07
N LEU A 174 8.99 2.56 22.10
CA LEU A 174 8.40 1.25 22.39
C LEU A 174 7.50 0.78 21.26
N GLY A 175 6.68 1.66 20.68
CA GLY A 175 5.84 1.34 19.53
C GLY A 175 6.67 0.87 18.33
N ILE A 176 7.77 1.56 18.02
CA ILE A 176 8.71 1.16 16.96
C ILE A 176 9.35 -0.20 17.30
N GLY A 177 9.86 -0.37 18.52
CA GLY A 177 10.49 -1.62 18.96
C GLY A 177 9.54 -2.81 18.87
N ILE A 178 8.30 -2.66 19.34
CA ILE A 178 7.26 -3.70 19.24
C ILE A 178 6.89 -3.96 17.77
N SER A 179 6.84 -2.95 16.92
CA SER A 179 6.54 -3.14 15.50
C SER A 179 7.64 -3.94 14.80
N ILE A 180 8.91 -3.64 15.07
CA ILE A 180 10.06 -4.39 14.51
C ILE A 180 10.07 -5.84 15.02
N LEU A 181 9.90 -6.02 16.34
CA LEU A 181 9.83 -7.36 16.95
C LEU A 181 8.62 -8.15 16.43
N GLY A 182 7.49 -7.48 16.24
CA GLY A 182 6.27 -8.05 15.66
C GLY A 182 6.49 -8.50 14.22
N SER A 183 7.12 -7.66 13.39
CA SER A 183 7.48 -8.02 12.00
C SER A 183 8.45 -9.20 11.96
N TRP A 184 9.44 -9.24 12.86
CA TRP A 184 10.37 -10.36 12.96
C TRP A 184 9.67 -11.66 13.40
N PHE A 185 8.79 -11.57 14.40
CA PHE A 185 7.98 -12.71 14.83
C PHE A 185 7.04 -13.18 13.72
N TRP A 186 6.42 -12.26 12.98
CA TRP A 186 5.56 -12.56 11.84
C TRP A 186 6.33 -13.32 10.74
N PHE A 187 7.53 -12.85 10.40
CA PHE A 187 8.41 -13.52 9.46
C PHE A 187 8.77 -14.95 9.92
N LYS A 188 8.96 -15.16 11.23
CA LYS A 188 9.18 -16.50 11.77
C LYS A 188 7.93 -17.37 11.83
N PHE A 189 6.77 -16.76 12.07
CA PHE A 189 5.50 -17.46 12.03
C PHE A 189 5.14 -17.92 10.62
N SER A 190 5.45 -17.12 9.59
CA SER A 190 5.16 -17.46 8.19
C SER A 190 5.96 -18.67 7.68
N GLU A 191 7.09 -18.99 8.30
CA GLU A 191 7.87 -20.21 8.00
C GLU A 191 7.20 -21.50 8.56
N THR A 192 6.23 -21.38 9.47
CA THR A 192 5.65 -22.54 10.17
C THR A 192 4.60 -23.30 9.35
N ALA A 193 4.48 -24.61 9.57
CA ALA A 193 3.47 -25.45 8.92
C ALA A 193 2.02 -25.02 9.23
N ILE A 194 1.80 -24.41 10.41
CA ILE A 194 0.48 -23.88 10.79
C ILE A 194 0.10 -22.73 9.86
N TYR A 195 1.02 -21.79 9.64
CA TYR A 195 0.78 -20.67 8.73
C TYR A 195 0.52 -21.16 7.30
N LYS A 196 1.33 -22.10 6.81
CA LYS A 196 1.15 -22.72 5.50
C LYS A 196 -0.22 -23.36 5.36
N GLY A 197 -0.64 -24.20 6.32
CA GLY A 197 -1.97 -24.80 6.32
C GLY A 197 -3.13 -23.80 6.34
N LEU A 198 -2.92 -22.62 6.94
CA LEU A 198 -3.92 -21.53 6.99
C LEU A 198 -3.91 -20.62 5.76
N THR A 199 -2.84 -20.61 4.96
CA THR A 199 -2.66 -19.60 3.90
C THR A 199 -2.45 -20.17 2.50
N GLU A 200 -1.96 -21.40 2.36
CA GLU A 200 -1.68 -22.06 1.09
C GLU A 200 -2.94 -22.67 0.45
N TRP A 201 -4.02 -21.90 0.42
CA TRP A 201 -5.26 -22.26 -0.27
C TRP A 201 -5.72 -21.13 -1.19
N GLY A 202 -6.42 -21.49 -2.26
CA GLY A 202 -6.83 -20.55 -3.29
C GLY A 202 -5.65 -19.95 -4.02
N VAL A 203 -4.90 -20.78 -4.77
CA VAL A 203 -3.82 -20.28 -5.65
C VAL A 203 -4.43 -19.34 -6.68
N ILE A 204 -3.92 -18.11 -6.75
CA ILE A 204 -4.33 -17.10 -7.73
C ILE A 204 -3.36 -17.06 -8.90
N LEU A 205 -2.08 -17.32 -8.63
CA LEU A 205 -1.06 -17.35 -9.65
C LEU A 205 -0.05 -18.46 -9.36
N HIS A 206 0.19 -19.27 -10.37
CA HIS A 206 1.27 -20.24 -10.38
C HIS A 206 2.56 -19.55 -10.81
N GLU A 207 3.64 -19.77 -10.07
CA GLU A 207 4.95 -19.20 -10.40
C GLU A 207 5.40 -19.58 -11.82
N LYS A 208 5.11 -20.82 -12.26
CA LYS A 208 5.45 -21.30 -13.60
C LYS A 208 4.85 -20.44 -14.69
N GLU A 209 3.60 -20.00 -14.54
CA GLU A 209 2.93 -19.14 -15.53
C GLU A 209 3.59 -17.75 -15.58
N LEU A 210 4.02 -17.23 -14.42
CA LEU A 210 4.75 -15.97 -14.35
C LEU A 210 6.13 -16.11 -15.01
N ILE A 211 6.94 -17.08 -14.58
CA ILE A 211 8.31 -17.30 -15.08
C ILE A 211 8.31 -17.63 -16.57
N ASP A 212 7.41 -18.50 -17.04
CA ASP A 212 7.32 -18.88 -18.46
C ASP A 212 6.97 -17.66 -19.34
N SER A 213 6.15 -16.73 -18.82
CA SER A 213 5.84 -15.49 -19.53
C SER A 213 7.03 -14.54 -19.67
N PHE A 214 7.95 -14.54 -18.70
CA PHE A 214 9.21 -13.79 -18.78
C PHE A 214 10.23 -14.48 -19.70
N ASN A 215 10.38 -15.80 -19.60
CA ASN A 215 11.39 -16.56 -20.35
C ASN A 215 11.15 -16.56 -21.87
N PHE A 216 9.89 -16.65 -22.32
CA PHE A 216 9.56 -16.69 -23.76
C PHE A 216 10.05 -15.46 -24.55
N HIS A 217 10.24 -14.32 -23.89
CA HIS A 217 10.62 -13.06 -24.53
C HIS A 217 12.13 -12.75 -24.50
N PHE A 218 12.88 -13.30 -23.53
CA PHE A 218 14.33 -13.08 -23.47
C PHE A 218 15.13 -14.02 -24.39
N ASP A 219 14.59 -15.21 -24.70
CA ASP A 219 15.27 -16.23 -25.52
C ASP A 219 15.28 -15.90 -27.04
N ALA A 220 14.47 -14.93 -27.47
CA ALA A 220 14.28 -14.65 -28.89
C ALA A 220 15.41 -13.84 -29.56
N ASN A 221 16.36 -13.23 -28.83
CA ASN A 221 17.37 -12.35 -29.47
C ASN A 221 18.73 -12.18 -28.77
N ILE A 222 19.01 -12.81 -27.63
CA ILE A 222 20.33 -12.72 -26.98
C ILE A 222 20.67 -14.12 -26.47
N GLY A 223 21.76 -14.71 -26.96
CA GLY A 223 22.24 -16.02 -26.51
C GLY A 223 22.28 -16.10 -24.99
N GLU A 224 21.55 -17.07 -24.45
CA GLU A 224 21.47 -17.52 -23.05
C GLU A 224 22.00 -16.52 -22.00
N PRO A 225 21.23 -15.47 -21.65
CA PRO A 225 21.38 -14.86 -20.34
C PRO A 225 20.71 -15.81 -19.34
N ASN A 226 21.48 -16.76 -18.80
CA ASN A 226 21.12 -17.48 -17.59
C ASN A 226 20.96 -16.47 -16.44
N PHE A 227 19.77 -15.88 -16.32
CA PHE A 227 19.31 -15.31 -15.06
C PHE A 227 19.04 -16.50 -14.14
N ASP A 228 20.11 -16.99 -13.52
CA ASP A 228 20.04 -17.89 -12.38
C ASP A 228 19.50 -17.08 -11.19
N MET A 229 18.21 -16.71 -11.27
CA MET A 229 17.45 -16.32 -10.10
C MET A 229 17.31 -17.59 -9.28
N GLY A 230 18.29 -17.81 -8.39
CA GLY A 230 18.34 -18.96 -7.50
C GLY A 230 16.96 -19.18 -6.89
N VAL A 231 16.30 -20.23 -7.39
CA VAL A 231 14.91 -20.60 -7.09
C VAL A 231 14.84 -20.96 -5.63
N ALA A 232 14.60 -19.95 -4.81
CA ALA A 232 14.29 -20.08 -3.40
C ALA A 232 12.78 -20.28 -3.26
N ASN A 233 12.36 -21.55 -3.38
CA ASN A 233 11.03 -22.08 -3.13
C ASN A 233 9.94 -21.65 -4.12
N GLU A 234 9.02 -22.57 -4.42
CA GLU A 234 7.86 -22.32 -5.26
C GLU A 234 7.02 -21.13 -4.73
N VAL A 235 7.16 -19.93 -5.31
CA VAL A 235 6.45 -18.71 -4.86
C VAL A 235 5.08 -18.65 -5.51
N ASN A 236 4.17 -19.49 -5.03
CA ASN A 236 2.76 -19.38 -5.40
C ASN A 236 2.08 -18.23 -4.62
N LEU A 237 1.25 -17.45 -5.31
CA LEU A 237 0.46 -16.39 -4.67
C LEU A 237 -0.90 -16.95 -4.28
N TYR A 238 -1.19 -16.96 -2.98
CA TYR A 238 -2.42 -17.53 -2.43
C TYR A 238 -3.38 -16.44 -1.93
N ILE A 239 -4.69 -16.66 -2.04
CA ILE A 239 -5.71 -15.80 -1.43
C ILE A 239 -5.61 -15.83 0.09
N GLY A 240 -5.31 -17.00 0.65
CA GLY A 240 -5.24 -17.19 2.11
C GLY A 240 -4.25 -16.25 2.79
N THR A 241 -3.10 -15.95 2.16
CA THR A 241 -2.12 -14.98 2.70
C THR A 241 -2.72 -13.59 2.85
N GLN A 242 -3.44 -13.11 1.83
CA GLN A 242 -4.08 -11.79 1.84
C GLN A 242 -5.14 -11.66 2.94
N ILE A 243 -5.92 -12.72 3.16
CA ILE A 243 -6.96 -12.74 4.20
C ILE A 243 -6.33 -12.72 5.60
N VAL A 244 -5.28 -13.52 5.82
CA VAL A 244 -4.57 -13.56 7.10
C VAL A 244 -3.91 -12.21 7.39
N ASP A 245 -3.31 -11.57 6.39
CA ASP A 245 -2.74 -10.22 6.52
C ASP A 245 -3.82 -9.17 6.86
N LEU A 246 -5.00 -9.25 6.23
CA LEU A 246 -6.13 -8.37 6.55
C LEU A 246 -6.66 -8.61 7.97
N LEU A 247 -6.69 -9.87 8.41
CA LEU A 247 -7.09 -10.22 9.77
C LEU A 247 -6.11 -9.62 10.79
N MET A 248 -4.80 -9.69 10.52
CA MET A 248 -3.78 -9.05 11.36
C MET A 248 -3.97 -7.54 11.44
N VAL A 249 -4.29 -6.89 10.33
CA VAL A 249 -4.65 -5.45 10.28
C VAL A 249 -5.82 -5.14 11.22
N VAL A 250 -6.89 -5.94 11.18
CA VAL A 250 -8.06 -5.79 12.07
C VAL A 250 -7.68 -5.98 13.54
N VAL A 251 -6.89 -7.02 13.87
CA VAL A 251 -6.45 -7.29 15.24
C VAL A 251 -5.63 -6.11 15.80
N VAL A 252 -4.68 -5.59 15.03
CA VAL A 252 -3.87 -4.45 15.50
C VAL A 252 -4.71 -3.18 15.63
N LEU A 253 -5.68 -2.94 14.74
CA LEU A 253 -6.62 -1.83 14.89
C LEU A 253 -7.50 -1.97 16.14
N LEU A 254 -7.92 -3.19 16.51
CA LEU A 254 -8.65 -3.45 17.75
C LEU A 254 -7.79 -3.13 18.98
N ILE A 255 -6.50 -3.52 18.95
CA ILE A 255 -5.54 -3.15 20.01
C ILE A 255 -5.40 -1.63 20.09
N CYS A 256 -5.28 -0.93 18.96
CA CYS A 256 -5.21 0.53 18.92
C CYS A 256 -6.48 1.19 19.48
N ALA A 257 -7.66 0.66 19.14
CA ALA A 257 -8.93 1.13 19.67
C ALA A 257 -9.03 0.93 21.18
N TRP A 258 -8.59 -0.22 21.68
CA TRP A 258 -8.55 -0.50 23.11
C TRP A 258 -7.60 0.45 23.84
N LEU A 259 -6.40 0.71 23.29
CA LEU A 259 -5.45 1.68 23.83
C LEU A 259 -6.06 3.08 23.89
N LEU A 260 -6.77 3.49 22.83
CA LEU A 260 -7.46 4.77 22.76
C LEU A 260 -8.50 4.92 23.87
N ASP A 261 -9.31 3.87 24.11
CA ASP A 261 -10.41 3.92 25.07
C ASP A 261 -9.94 3.84 26.55
N HIS A 262 -8.83 3.14 26.83
CA HIS A 262 -8.44 2.80 28.21
C HIS A 262 -7.14 3.43 28.70
N LYS A 263 -6.27 3.87 27.80
CA LYS A 263 -4.88 4.25 28.15
C LYS A 263 -4.45 5.61 27.64
N VAL A 264 -5.14 6.15 26.64
CA VAL A 264 -4.80 7.44 26.07
C VAL A 264 -5.42 8.55 26.91
N GLU A 265 -4.57 9.45 27.39
CA GLU A 265 -4.98 10.66 28.12
C GLU A 265 -4.82 11.90 27.22
N ALA A 266 -5.63 12.94 27.47
CA ALA A 266 -5.67 14.19 26.69
C ALA A 266 -4.42 15.06 26.89
#